data_AF-A0A382YE17-F1
#
_entry.id   AF-A0A382YE17-F1
#
_cell.length_a   1.000
_cell.length_b   1.000
_cell.length_c   1.000
_cell.angle_alpha   90.00
_cell.angle_beta   90.00
_cell.angle_gamma   90.00
#
_symmetry.space_group_name_H-M   'P 1'
#
loop_
_entity.id
_entity.type
_entity.pdbx_description
1 polymer ?
#
loop_
_entity_poly.entity_id
_entity_poly.type
_entity_poly.pdbx_seq_one_letter_code
_entity_poly.pdbx_strand_id
1 'polypeptide(L)'
;NLTKLLAADNLNEPKIAALWEKVDQVVRTGEMPPKKKKPLTAPEKTQLAKWYELTYVLKNGREHIGQTALRRLSRYELINTLEDLLYISLKRPYVFSPEVPALLPSTLETILPPDAPGESGFHNDAAHLAGSKPPILEYAQAFEYALRKFELDPEARNKVFGFNEEPKTLSETAAKKILQRFTRRAWRGYRNEENNQVVWNAYQKQQKNKAPVPALLRAMKTALLSPAFIYRMETIKDQDTPYNISAYELASRLSYFLWASMPD
;
A
#
# COMPACT_ATOMS: atom_id res chain seq x y z
N ASN A 1 2.01 -30.56 27.33
CA ASN A 1 0.71 -30.12 27.90
C ASN A 1 -0.45 -30.49 26.97
N LEU A 2 -0.51 -31.75 26.50
CA LEU A 2 -1.57 -32.24 25.60
C LEU A 2 -2.96 -32.18 26.24
N THR A 3 -3.04 -32.30 27.56
CA THR A 3 -4.28 -32.14 28.34
C THR A 3 -4.91 -30.77 28.19
N LYS A 4 -4.13 -29.68 28.08
CA LYS A 4 -4.67 -28.34 27.80
C LYS A 4 -5.18 -28.19 26.37
N LEU A 5 -4.55 -28.90 25.43
CA LEU A 5 -4.88 -28.88 24.01
C LEU A 5 -6.21 -29.62 23.74
N LEU A 6 -6.42 -30.75 24.42
CA LEU A 6 -7.62 -31.58 24.31
C LEU A 6 -8.82 -31.06 25.11
N ALA A 7 -8.57 -30.21 26.12
CA ALA A 7 -9.61 -29.57 26.94
C ALA A 7 -9.91 -28.13 26.50
N ALA A 8 -9.39 -27.71 25.34
CA ALA A 8 -9.56 -26.35 24.84
C ALA A 8 -10.96 -26.14 24.24
N ASP A 9 -11.73 -25.22 24.82
CA ASP A 9 -13.02 -24.78 24.26
C ASP A 9 -12.82 -23.75 23.14
N ASN A 10 -11.69 -23.04 23.13
CA ASN A 10 -11.33 -22.05 22.10
C ASN A 10 -10.05 -22.46 21.38
N LEU A 11 -10.21 -23.14 20.25
CA LEU A 11 -9.12 -23.60 19.41
C LEU A 11 -8.30 -22.45 18.78
N ASN A 12 -8.85 -21.22 18.73
CA ASN A 12 -8.21 -20.05 18.16
C ASN A 12 -7.32 -19.27 19.16
N GLU A 13 -7.22 -19.70 20.42
CA GLU A 13 -6.31 -19.06 21.37
C GLU A 13 -4.85 -19.17 20.85
N PRO A 14 -4.06 -18.08 20.80
CA PRO A 14 -2.73 -18.09 20.18
C PRO A 14 -1.79 -19.18 20.73
N LYS A 15 -1.85 -19.46 22.03
CA LYS A 15 -1.04 -20.51 22.67
C LYS A 15 -1.46 -21.92 22.26
N ILE A 16 -2.75 -22.14 22.01
CA ILE A 16 -3.32 -23.42 21.58
C ILE A 16 -3.02 -23.63 20.10
N ALA A 17 -3.22 -22.60 19.26
CA ALA A 17 -2.88 -22.63 17.85
C ALA A 17 -1.39 -22.94 17.62
N ALA A 18 -0.48 -22.24 18.31
CA ALA A 18 0.97 -22.48 18.22
C ALA A 18 1.37 -23.89 18.69
N LEU A 19 0.59 -24.52 19.57
CA LEU A 19 0.85 -25.89 20.02
C LEU A 19 0.35 -26.91 18.98
N TRP A 20 -0.80 -26.67 18.35
CA TRP A 20 -1.31 -27.48 17.25
C TRP A 20 -0.45 -27.38 15.99
N GLU A 21 0.09 -26.20 15.68
CA GLU A 21 1.04 -26.00 14.58
C GLU A 21 2.29 -26.88 14.75
N LYS A 22 2.85 -26.91 15.96
CA LYS A 22 3.96 -27.83 16.30
C LYS A 22 3.57 -29.29 16.14
N VAL A 23 2.36 -29.67 16.56
CA VAL A 23 1.88 -31.06 16.43
C VAL A 23 1.75 -31.44 14.96
N ASP A 24 1.14 -30.59 14.12
CA ASP A 24 1.04 -30.83 12.68
C ASP A 24 2.43 -30.98 12.04
N GLN A 25 3.36 -30.07 12.34
CA GLN A 25 4.73 -30.10 11.82
C GLN A 25 5.45 -31.41 12.16
N VAL A 26 5.40 -31.84 13.43
CA VAL A 26 6.09 -33.06 13.90
C VAL A 26 5.44 -34.33 13.34
N VAL A 27 4.13 -34.33 13.09
CA VAL A 27 3.42 -35.45 12.45
C VAL A 27 3.71 -35.53 10.95
N ARG A 28 3.73 -34.39 10.25
CA ARG A 28 4.06 -34.30 8.80
C ARG A 28 5.50 -34.71 8.51
N THR A 29 6.45 -34.28 9.34
CA THR A 29 7.87 -34.60 9.19
C THR A 29 8.21 -36.03 9.61
N GLY A 30 7.27 -36.75 10.24
CA GLY A 30 7.47 -38.12 10.71
C GLY A 30 8.36 -38.24 11.95
N GLU A 31 8.67 -37.11 12.61
CA GLU A 31 9.39 -37.07 13.89
C GLU A 31 8.55 -37.65 15.04
N MET A 32 7.23 -37.72 14.86
CA MET A 32 6.32 -38.46 15.73
C MET A 32 5.95 -39.83 15.15
N PRO A 33 5.90 -40.89 16.00
CA PRO A 33 6.08 -40.88 17.44
C PRO A 33 7.48 -41.29 17.91
N PRO A 34 7.82 -41.09 19.20
CA PRO A 34 9.08 -41.54 19.79
C PRO A 34 9.34 -43.03 19.52
N LYS A 35 10.62 -43.42 19.42
CA LYS A 35 11.09 -44.78 19.06
C LYS A 35 10.39 -45.97 19.76
N LYS A 36 9.72 -45.75 20.90
CA LYS A 36 9.03 -46.79 21.70
C LYS A 36 7.51 -46.83 21.54
N LYS A 37 6.92 -46.06 20.62
CA LYS A 37 5.46 -46.01 20.40
C LYS A 37 5.10 -46.35 18.96
N LYS A 38 3.89 -46.88 18.77
CA LYS A 38 3.36 -47.23 17.45
C LYS A 38 3.12 -45.96 16.63
N PRO A 39 3.54 -45.92 15.35
CA PRO A 39 3.27 -44.80 14.46
C PRO A 39 1.78 -44.65 14.15
N LEU A 40 1.34 -43.41 13.93
CA LEU A 40 0.06 -43.12 13.29
C LEU A 40 0.04 -43.79 11.92
N THR A 41 -1.05 -44.46 11.61
CA THR A 41 -1.29 -45.06 10.29
C THR A 41 -1.42 -43.98 9.24
N ALA A 42 -1.16 -44.31 7.97
CA ALA A 42 -1.35 -43.38 6.85
C ALA A 42 -2.75 -42.71 6.83
N PRO A 43 -3.88 -43.42 7.01
CA PRO A 43 -5.20 -42.78 7.05
C PRO A 43 -5.38 -41.83 8.24
N GLU A 44 -4.84 -42.16 9.42
CA GLU A 44 -4.91 -41.27 10.59
C GLU A 44 -4.12 -39.98 10.38
N LYS A 45 -2.95 -40.06 9.72
CA LYS A 45 -2.17 -38.87 9.35
C LYS A 45 -2.95 -37.97 8.39
N THR A 46 -3.59 -38.55 7.38
CA THR A 46 -4.43 -37.80 6.42
C THR A 46 -5.63 -37.16 7.12
N GLN A 47 -6.26 -37.88 8.06
CA GLN A 47 -7.39 -37.35 8.82
C GLN A 47 -6.97 -36.19 9.72
N LEU A 48 -5.83 -36.29 10.39
CA LEU A 48 -5.29 -35.21 11.22
C LEU A 48 -4.93 -33.98 10.37
N ALA A 49 -4.25 -34.18 9.25
CA ALA A 49 -3.89 -33.10 8.33
C ALA A 49 -5.14 -32.38 7.79
N LYS A 50 -6.15 -33.14 7.38
CA LYS A 50 -7.43 -32.58 6.91
C LYS A 50 -8.16 -31.81 8.02
N TRP A 51 -8.17 -32.33 9.25
CA TRP A 51 -8.76 -31.62 10.39
C TRP A 51 -8.02 -30.32 10.69
N TYR A 52 -6.68 -30.35 10.71
CA TYR A 52 -5.84 -29.18 10.93
C TYR A 52 -6.09 -28.12 9.84
N GLU A 53 -6.13 -28.55 8.57
CA GLU A 53 -6.48 -27.68 7.46
C GLU A 53 -7.85 -27.02 7.64
N LEU A 54 -8.90 -27.79 7.93
CA LEU A 54 -10.26 -27.27 8.12
C LEU A 54 -10.43 -26.33 9.33
N THR A 55 -9.59 -26.51 10.36
CA THR A 55 -9.71 -25.81 11.65
C THR A 55 -8.81 -24.57 11.72
N TYR A 56 -7.57 -24.67 11.25
CA TYR A 56 -6.52 -23.67 11.43
C TYR A 56 -6.11 -22.97 10.14
N VAL A 57 -6.22 -23.63 8.99
CA VAL A 57 -5.86 -23.03 7.68
C VAL A 57 -7.09 -22.40 7.02
N LEU A 58 -8.25 -23.04 7.17
CA LEU A 58 -9.53 -22.56 6.67
C LEU A 58 -10.35 -22.00 7.85
N LYS A 59 -11.00 -20.86 7.66
CA LYS A 59 -11.85 -20.24 8.68
C LYS A 59 -13.21 -20.93 8.59
N ASN A 60 -13.48 -21.86 9.51
CA ASN A 60 -14.67 -22.71 9.51
C ASN A 60 -14.82 -23.57 8.23
N GLY A 61 -13.71 -24.13 7.72
CA GLY A 61 -13.71 -24.94 6.51
C GLY A 61 -13.95 -24.17 5.20
N ARG A 62 -13.84 -22.83 5.23
CA ARG A 62 -13.86 -21.98 4.04
C ARG A 62 -12.52 -21.28 3.86
N GLU A 63 -12.12 -21.13 2.60
CA GLU A 63 -11.01 -20.24 2.25
C GLU A 63 -11.32 -18.85 2.77
N HIS A 64 -10.36 -18.23 3.43
CA HIS A 64 -10.47 -16.85 3.88
C HIS A 64 -9.18 -16.12 3.55
N ILE A 65 -9.32 -14.96 2.93
CA ILE A 65 -8.18 -14.11 2.54
C ILE A 65 -7.90 -13.00 3.57
N GLY A 66 -8.59 -13.06 4.71
CA GLY A 66 -8.65 -11.95 5.67
C GLY A 66 -9.47 -10.77 5.15
N GLN A 67 -9.70 -9.76 5.99
CA GLN A 67 -10.34 -8.53 5.55
C GLN A 67 -9.31 -7.60 4.91
N THR A 68 -9.67 -6.97 3.79
CA THR A 68 -8.85 -5.92 3.20
C THR A 68 -9.15 -4.61 3.92
N ALA A 69 -8.36 -4.28 4.94
CA ALA A 69 -8.52 -3.03 5.65
C ALA A 69 -8.15 -1.83 4.77
N LEU A 70 -8.93 -0.76 4.87
CA LEU A 70 -8.58 0.54 4.28
C LEU A 70 -7.32 1.04 4.97
N ARG A 71 -6.21 1.10 4.23
CA ARG A 71 -4.90 1.49 4.75
C ARG A 71 -4.31 2.64 3.97
N ARG A 72 -3.61 3.53 4.67
CA ARG A 72 -2.79 4.56 4.02
C ARG A 72 -1.54 3.94 3.41
N LEU A 73 -0.89 4.68 2.51
CA LEU A 73 0.47 4.36 2.09
C LEU A 73 1.42 4.51 3.29
N SER A 74 2.35 3.56 3.44
CA SER A 74 3.51 3.77 4.30
C SER A 74 4.40 4.89 3.76
N ARG A 75 5.28 5.44 4.59
CA ARG A 75 6.21 6.53 4.25
C ARG A 75 7.01 6.20 3.00
N TYR A 76 7.55 4.98 2.89
CA TYR A 76 8.36 4.60 1.74
C TYR A 76 7.51 4.36 0.49
N GLU A 77 6.33 3.72 0.62
CA GLU A 77 5.40 3.58 -0.50
C GLU A 77 4.92 4.94 -1.03
N LEU A 78 4.69 5.91 -0.15
CA LEU A 78 4.31 7.27 -0.50
C LEU A 78 5.42 7.97 -1.29
N ILE A 79 6.68 7.89 -0.82
CA ILE A 79 7.83 8.49 -1.51
C ILE A 79 8.03 7.84 -2.88
N ASN A 80 8.02 6.51 -2.97
CA ASN A 80 8.14 5.78 -4.24
C ASN A 80 7.03 6.20 -5.22
N THR A 81 5.79 6.25 -4.73
CA THR A 81 4.64 6.64 -5.54
C THR A 81 4.78 8.07 -6.06
N LEU A 82 5.31 9.00 -5.25
CA LEU A 82 5.58 10.37 -5.70
C LEU A 82 6.67 10.44 -6.78
N GLU A 83 7.76 9.68 -6.63
CA GLU A 83 8.83 9.61 -7.63
C GLU A 83 8.30 9.10 -8.98
N ASP A 84 7.54 8.00 -8.99
CA ASP A 84 7.00 7.40 -10.21
C ASP A 84 5.86 8.20 -10.84
N LEU A 85 5.07 8.90 -10.01
CA LEU A 85 3.97 9.73 -10.48
C LEU A 85 4.45 11.04 -11.11
N LEU A 86 5.49 11.64 -10.52
CA LEU A 86 6.04 12.91 -10.95
C LEU A 86 7.26 12.74 -11.87
N TYR A 87 7.79 11.54 -12.04
CA TYR A 87 9.01 11.24 -12.80
C TYR A 87 10.23 12.03 -12.32
N ILE A 88 10.40 12.16 -11.00
CA ILE A 88 11.53 12.87 -10.37
C ILE A 88 12.19 12.00 -9.30
N SER A 89 13.44 12.31 -8.96
CA SER A 89 14.12 11.73 -7.80
C SER A 89 13.93 12.61 -6.56
N LEU A 90 13.37 12.03 -5.51
CA LEU A 90 13.08 12.66 -4.21
C LEU A 90 13.97 12.11 -3.10
N LYS A 91 14.41 10.85 -3.24
CA LYS A 91 15.39 10.23 -2.35
C LYS A 91 16.77 10.81 -2.59
N ARG A 92 17.63 10.75 -1.57
CA ARG A 92 19.04 11.08 -1.74
C ARG A 92 19.75 9.89 -2.40
N PRO A 93 20.67 10.14 -3.34
CA PRO A 93 21.56 9.09 -3.80
C PRO A 93 22.40 8.60 -2.63
N TYR A 94 22.72 7.31 -2.65
CA TYR A 94 23.65 6.72 -1.69
C TYR A 94 25.01 7.42 -1.81
N VAL A 95 25.43 8.13 -0.77
CA VAL A 95 26.77 8.72 -0.68
C VAL A 95 27.50 7.97 0.43
N PHE A 96 28.43 7.09 0.04
CA PHE A 96 29.37 6.51 1.00
C PHE A 96 30.42 7.56 1.33
N SER A 97 30.41 8.07 2.57
CA SER A 97 31.50 8.86 3.11
C SER A 97 32.15 8.10 4.27
N PRO A 98 33.48 7.89 4.27
CA PRO A 98 34.18 7.31 5.42
C PRO A 98 33.99 8.11 6.72
N GLU A 99 33.69 9.40 6.61
CA GLU A 99 33.51 10.33 7.74
C GLU A 99 32.09 10.29 8.32
N VAL A 100 31.11 9.90 7.52
CA VAL A 100 29.70 9.76 7.93
C VAL A 100 29.22 8.38 7.47
N PRO A 101 29.41 7.33 8.29
CA PRO A 101 29.04 5.96 7.93
C PRO A 101 27.51 5.74 7.91
N ALA A 102 26.71 6.80 8.00
CA ALA A 102 25.26 6.75 8.09
C ALA A 102 24.59 7.30 6.83
N LEU A 103 23.55 6.59 6.40
CA LEU A 103 22.62 7.07 5.39
C LEU A 103 21.91 8.32 5.91
N LEU A 104 22.20 9.47 5.30
CA LEU A 104 21.49 10.71 5.63
C LEU A 104 20.07 10.64 5.07
N PRO A 105 19.04 10.98 5.86
CA PRO A 105 17.68 10.99 5.38
C PRO A 105 17.53 12.03 4.25
N SER A 106 16.67 11.70 3.30
CA SER A 106 16.18 12.65 2.32
C SER A 106 15.33 13.75 2.97
N THR A 107 15.09 14.83 2.23
CA THR A 107 14.21 15.92 2.70
C THR A 107 12.82 15.40 3.03
N LEU A 108 12.27 14.48 2.21
CA LEU A 108 10.97 13.88 2.49
C LEU A 108 10.98 12.99 3.73
N GLU A 109 12.04 12.24 3.98
CA GLU A 109 12.16 11.43 5.21
C GLU A 109 12.35 12.28 6.47
N THR A 110 12.75 13.54 6.32
CA THR A 110 12.82 14.52 7.41
C THR A 110 11.47 15.18 7.68
N ILE A 111 10.65 15.39 6.64
CA ILE A 111 9.29 15.95 6.75
C ILE A 111 8.30 14.90 7.25
N LEU A 112 8.38 13.68 6.70
CA LEU A 112 7.41 12.61 6.97
C LEU A 112 7.82 11.77 8.18
N PRO A 113 6.94 11.58 9.17
CA PRO A 113 7.25 10.77 10.33
C PRO A 113 7.48 9.31 9.91
N PRO A 114 8.42 8.60 10.56
CA PRO A 114 8.61 7.16 10.32
C PRO A 114 7.36 6.38 10.74
N ASP A 115 7.03 5.34 9.99
CA ASP A 115 6.04 4.36 10.40
C ASP A 115 6.65 3.40 11.42
N ALA A 116 5.86 2.99 12.41
CA ALA A 116 6.24 1.86 13.26
C ALA A 116 5.95 0.55 12.52
N PRO A 117 6.78 -0.50 12.69
CA PRO A 117 6.46 -1.82 12.18
C PRO A 117 5.21 -2.38 12.88
N GLY A 118 4.35 -3.06 12.13
CA GLY A 118 3.21 -3.80 12.69
C GLY A 118 3.62 -5.10 13.37
N GLU A 119 2.64 -5.92 13.76
CA GLU A 119 2.89 -7.24 14.39
C GLU A 119 3.68 -8.18 13.47
N SER A 120 3.54 -8.04 12.15
CA SER A 120 4.32 -8.76 11.16
C SER A 120 5.81 -8.36 11.12
N GLY A 121 6.20 -7.28 11.80
CA GLY A 121 7.55 -6.70 11.75
C GLY A 121 7.79 -5.79 10.54
N PHE A 122 6.81 -5.66 9.64
CA PHE A 122 6.92 -4.81 8.45
C PHE A 122 6.22 -3.45 8.63
N HIS A 123 6.76 -2.42 8.00
CA HIS A 123 6.20 -1.05 8.03
C HIS A 123 4.98 -0.86 7.11
N ASN A 124 4.74 -1.78 6.15
CA ASN A 124 3.54 -1.79 5.30
C ASN A 124 2.45 -2.74 5.81
N ASP A 125 2.52 -3.12 7.09
CA ASP A 125 1.50 -3.95 7.70
C ASP A 125 0.12 -3.31 7.58
N ALA A 126 -0.81 -4.02 6.95
CA ALA A 126 -2.11 -3.49 6.61
C ALA A 126 -2.96 -3.17 7.85
N ALA A 127 -2.88 -4.00 8.89
CA ALA A 127 -3.65 -3.80 10.12
C ALA A 127 -3.12 -2.60 10.91
N HIS A 128 -1.80 -2.46 11.01
CA HIS A 128 -1.17 -1.30 11.65
C HIS A 128 -1.51 0.01 10.90
N LEU A 129 -1.35 0.02 9.58
CA LEU A 129 -1.59 1.24 8.79
C LEU A 129 -3.07 1.65 8.74
N ALA A 130 -4.00 0.69 8.78
CA ALA A 130 -5.43 0.97 8.83
C ALA A 130 -5.86 1.70 10.12
N GLY A 131 -5.22 1.40 11.24
CA GLY A 131 -5.48 2.07 12.53
C GLY A 131 -4.78 3.43 12.67
N SER A 132 -3.85 3.77 11.78
CA SER A 132 -3.00 4.96 11.91
C SER A 132 -3.61 6.20 11.24
N LYS A 133 -3.54 7.35 11.93
CA LYS A 133 -4.01 8.63 11.39
C LYS A 133 -2.94 9.21 10.44
N PRO A 134 -3.30 9.64 9.22
CA PRO A 134 -2.33 10.25 8.32
C PRO A 134 -1.89 11.64 8.84
N PRO A 135 -0.58 11.94 8.81
CA PRO A 135 -0.03 13.24 9.21
C PRO A 135 -0.28 14.28 8.10
N ILE A 136 -1.49 14.85 8.06
CA ILE A 136 -1.98 15.69 6.94
C ILE A 136 -1.11 16.93 6.70
N LEU A 137 -0.58 17.55 7.75
CA LEU A 137 0.25 18.74 7.63
C LEU A 137 1.59 18.40 6.96
N GLU A 138 2.23 17.33 7.41
CA GLU A 138 3.48 16.80 6.90
C GLU A 138 3.30 16.31 5.46
N TYR A 139 2.15 15.71 5.14
CA TYR A 139 1.80 15.35 3.76
C TYR A 139 1.69 16.59 2.87
N ALA A 140 1.01 17.65 3.33
CA ALA A 140 0.90 18.88 2.56
C ALA A 140 2.26 19.52 2.27
N GLN A 141 3.18 19.50 3.25
CA GLN A 141 4.55 19.98 3.11
C GLN A 141 5.36 19.08 2.15
N ALA A 142 5.25 17.76 2.29
CA ALA A 142 5.91 16.79 1.42
C ALA A 142 5.47 16.93 -0.05
N PHE A 143 4.17 17.05 -0.29
CA PHE A 143 3.63 17.22 -1.64
C PHE A 143 4.03 18.55 -2.25
N GLU A 144 4.07 19.62 -1.46
CA GLU A 144 4.56 20.92 -1.93
C GLU A 144 6.04 20.88 -2.31
N TYR A 145 6.88 20.22 -1.49
CA TYR A 145 8.27 19.99 -1.83
C TYR A 145 8.43 19.18 -3.12
N ALA A 146 7.68 18.08 -3.26
CA ALA A 146 7.75 17.22 -4.44
C ALA A 146 7.29 17.96 -5.71
N LEU A 147 6.19 18.71 -5.64
CA LEU A 147 5.70 19.51 -6.76
C LEU A 147 6.65 20.64 -7.15
N ARG A 148 7.35 21.25 -6.18
CA ARG A 148 8.39 22.24 -6.46
C ARG A 148 9.60 21.62 -7.17
N LYS A 149 10.01 20.41 -6.77
CA LYS A 149 11.07 19.67 -7.47
C LYS A 149 10.65 19.31 -8.89
N PHE A 150 9.42 18.85 -9.07
CA PHE A 150 8.82 18.57 -10.38
C PHE A 150 8.74 19.80 -11.28
N GLU A 151 8.34 20.96 -10.75
CA GLU A 151 8.24 22.21 -11.52
C GLU A 151 9.58 22.63 -12.14
N LEU A 152 10.69 22.35 -11.44
CA LEU A 152 12.05 22.68 -11.87
C LEU A 152 12.64 21.68 -12.88
N ASP A 153 11.97 20.57 -13.17
CA ASP A 153 12.44 19.51 -14.05
C ASP A 153 11.69 19.53 -15.41
N PRO A 154 12.32 19.97 -16.51
CA PRO A 154 11.69 20.01 -17.82
C PRO A 154 11.28 18.63 -18.35
N GLU A 155 12.09 17.59 -18.13
CA GLU A 155 11.82 16.25 -18.64
C GLU A 155 10.61 15.63 -17.94
N ALA A 156 10.53 15.81 -16.62
CA ALA A 156 9.37 15.42 -15.83
C ALA A 156 8.09 16.14 -16.29
N ARG A 157 8.17 17.45 -16.52
CA ARG A 157 7.04 18.23 -17.08
C ARG A 157 6.61 17.72 -18.44
N ASN A 158 7.53 17.34 -19.31
CA ASN A 158 7.16 16.76 -20.60
C ASN A 158 6.50 15.39 -20.46
N LYS A 159 6.96 14.53 -19.56
CA LYS A 159 6.31 13.23 -19.30
C LYS A 159 4.89 13.39 -18.74
N VAL A 160 4.68 14.33 -17.81
CA VAL A 160 3.37 14.50 -17.13
C VAL A 160 2.42 15.39 -17.94
N PHE A 161 2.89 16.55 -18.40
CA PHE A 161 2.08 17.56 -19.07
C PHE A 161 2.11 17.45 -20.61
N GLY A 162 3.17 16.89 -21.19
CA GLY A 162 3.38 16.84 -22.65
C GLY A 162 4.08 18.08 -23.22
N PHE A 163 4.71 18.90 -22.36
CA PHE A 163 5.54 20.04 -22.79
C PHE A 163 6.71 20.27 -21.82
N ASN A 164 7.87 20.65 -22.36
CA ASN A 164 9.05 21.03 -21.58
C ASN A 164 8.95 22.47 -21.06
N GLU A 165 8.53 23.40 -21.92
CA GLU A 165 8.40 24.83 -21.62
C GLU A 165 6.93 25.21 -21.45
N GLU A 166 6.66 26.11 -20.51
CA GLU A 166 5.30 26.53 -20.20
C GLU A 166 4.68 27.30 -21.38
N PRO A 167 3.56 26.82 -21.95
CA PRO A 167 2.89 27.55 -23.02
C PRO A 167 2.23 28.81 -22.46
N LYS A 168 2.13 29.85 -23.30
CA LYS A 168 1.45 31.12 -22.92
C LYS A 168 -0.02 30.89 -22.51
N THR A 169 -0.68 29.93 -23.14
CA THR A 169 -2.05 29.55 -22.84
C THR A 169 -2.21 28.04 -22.96
N LEU A 170 -3.12 27.47 -22.16
CA LEU A 170 -3.49 26.06 -22.22
C LEU A 170 -5.01 25.97 -22.33
N SER A 171 -5.50 25.24 -23.34
CA SER A 171 -6.94 25.06 -23.51
C SER A 171 -7.52 24.24 -22.35
N GLU A 172 -8.77 24.51 -21.96
CA GLU A 172 -9.42 23.75 -20.89
C GLU A 172 -9.46 22.26 -21.18
N THR A 173 -9.69 21.88 -22.45
CA THR A 173 -9.69 20.47 -22.87
C THR A 173 -8.33 19.81 -22.69
N ALA A 174 -7.24 20.52 -22.99
CA ALA A 174 -5.89 20.00 -22.76
C ALA A 174 -5.59 19.85 -21.26
N ALA A 175 -5.94 20.87 -20.46
CA ALA A 175 -5.77 20.83 -19.01
C ALA A 175 -6.57 19.68 -18.36
N LYS A 176 -7.84 19.49 -18.75
CA LYS A 176 -8.66 18.35 -18.30
C LYS A 176 -8.02 17.01 -18.64
N LYS A 177 -7.51 16.83 -19.87
CA LYS A 177 -6.83 15.59 -20.27
C LYS A 177 -5.57 15.33 -19.44
N ILE A 178 -4.77 16.36 -19.18
CA ILE A 178 -3.57 16.25 -18.32
C ILE A 178 -3.98 15.81 -16.91
N LEU A 179 -4.94 16.51 -16.29
CA LEU A 179 -5.39 16.23 -14.94
C LEU A 179 -6.06 14.85 -14.83
N GLN A 180 -6.84 14.42 -15.83
CA GLN A 180 -7.44 13.08 -15.86
C GLN A 180 -6.39 11.97 -15.95
N ARG A 181 -5.34 12.14 -16.74
CA ARG A 181 -4.22 11.17 -16.77
C ARG A 181 -3.51 11.13 -15.43
N PHE A 182 -3.25 12.31 -14.85
CA PHE A 182 -2.61 12.42 -13.56
C PHE A 182 -3.43 11.77 -12.44
N THR A 183 -4.72 12.12 -12.29
CA THR A 183 -5.58 11.58 -11.23
C THR A 183 -5.82 10.08 -11.40
N ARG A 184 -5.93 9.59 -12.64
CA ARG A 184 -6.03 8.14 -12.90
C ARG A 184 -4.84 7.37 -12.33
N ARG A 185 -3.61 7.85 -12.51
CA ARG A 185 -2.41 7.21 -11.95
C ARG A 185 -2.29 7.46 -10.45
N ALA A 186 -2.45 8.70 -10.01
CA ALA A 186 -2.38 9.10 -8.60
C ALA A 186 -3.35 8.31 -7.72
N TRP A 187 -4.57 8.03 -8.21
CA TRP A 187 -5.57 7.27 -7.48
C TRP A 187 -5.60 5.78 -7.89
N ARG A 188 -4.59 5.30 -8.62
CA ARG A 188 -4.41 3.88 -9.00
C ARG A 188 -5.65 3.29 -9.70
N GLY A 189 -6.29 4.09 -10.54
CA GLY A 189 -7.51 3.71 -11.26
C GLY A 189 -8.81 3.86 -10.47
N TYR A 190 -8.76 4.24 -9.18
CA TYR A 190 -9.95 4.54 -8.40
C TYR A 190 -10.68 5.76 -8.99
N ARG A 191 -11.93 5.56 -9.40
CA ARG A 191 -12.76 6.58 -10.03
C ARG A 191 -13.68 7.22 -8.99
N ASN A 192 -13.62 8.53 -8.89
CA ASN A 192 -14.53 9.32 -8.08
C ASN A 192 -14.73 10.69 -8.75
N GLU A 193 -15.94 10.91 -9.26
CA GLU A 193 -16.28 12.05 -10.09
C GLU A 193 -16.33 13.34 -9.27
N GLU A 194 -16.70 13.25 -7.99
CA GLU A 194 -16.66 14.36 -7.05
C GLU A 194 -15.22 14.82 -6.80
N ASN A 195 -14.29 13.88 -6.58
CA ASN A 195 -12.87 14.19 -6.43
C ASN A 195 -12.30 14.84 -7.69
N ASN A 196 -12.68 14.35 -8.88
CA ASN A 196 -12.27 14.95 -10.16
C ASN A 196 -12.78 16.40 -10.28
N GLN A 197 -14.01 16.67 -9.85
CA GLN A 197 -14.56 18.02 -9.86
C GLN A 197 -13.84 18.95 -8.88
N VAL A 198 -13.47 18.47 -7.69
CA VAL A 198 -12.70 19.24 -6.71
C VAL A 198 -11.33 19.64 -7.28
N VAL A 199 -10.64 18.71 -7.94
CA VAL A 199 -9.37 18.97 -8.62
C VAL A 199 -9.54 20.00 -9.75
N TRP A 200 -10.59 19.86 -10.56
CA TRP A 200 -10.89 20.80 -11.64
C TRP A 200 -11.20 22.21 -11.11
N ASN A 201 -11.98 22.32 -10.03
CA ASN A 201 -12.28 23.60 -9.39
C ASN A 201 -11.01 24.27 -8.85
N ALA A 202 -10.04 23.50 -8.33
CA ALA A 202 -8.75 24.02 -7.88
C ALA A 202 -7.92 24.58 -9.05
N TYR A 203 -7.92 23.92 -10.20
CA TYR A 203 -7.32 24.43 -11.43
C TYR A 203 -7.97 25.76 -11.85
N GLN A 204 -9.30 25.80 -11.99
CA GLN A 204 -10.02 26.99 -12.45
C GLN A 204 -9.84 28.21 -11.56
N LYS A 205 -9.77 28.00 -10.23
CA LYS A 205 -9.51 29.09 -9.27
C LYS A 205 -8.16 29.76 -9.51
N GLN A 206 -7.13 28.98 -9.84
CA GLN A 206 -5.76 29.47 -10.05
C GLN A 206 -5.53 29.97 -11.49
N GLN A 207 -6.23 29.42 -12.48
CA GLN A 207 -6.10 29.81 -13.90
C GLN A 207 -6.43 31.28 -14.17
N LYS A 208 -7.13 31.97 -13.25
CA LYS A 208 -7.33 33.43 -13.30
C LYS A 208 -6.02 34.22 -13.42
N ASN A 209 -4.90 33.65 -12.96
CA ASN A 209 -3.57 34.24 -13.03
C ASN A 209 -2.86 34.04 -14.40
N LYS A 210 -3.55 33.46 -15.40
CA LYS A 210 -3.14 33.24 -16.81
C LYS A 210 -1.97 32.28 -17.07
N ALA A 211 -1.15 31.93 -16.08
CA ALA A 211 -0.07 30.94 -16.22
C ALA A 211 -0.59 29.48 -16.03
N PRO A 212 -0.45 28.58 -17.03
CA PRO A 212 -0.95 27.20 -16.93
C PRO A 212 -0.30 26.32 -15.86
N VAL A 213 1.02 26.40 -15.67
CA VAL A 213 1.76 25.48 -14.78
C VAL A 213 1.37 25.69 -13.32
N PRO A 214 1.33 26.92 -12.76
CA PRO A 214 0.85 27.12 -11.39
C PRO A 214 -0.57 26.61 -11.15
N ALA A 215 -1.46 26.71 -12.15
CA ALA A 215 -2.82 26.18 -12.07
C ALA A 215 -2.86 24.65 -12.06
N LEU A 216 -2.04 24.00 -12.90
CA LEU A 216 -1.86 22.55 -12.89
C LEU A 216 -1.28 22.06 -11.56
N LEU A 217 -0.23 22.71 -11.04
CA LEU A 217 0.38 22.34 -9.75
C LEU A 217 -0.60 22.48 -8.59
N ARG A 218 -1.43 23.53 -8.59
CA ARG A 218 -2.50 23.70 -7.59
C ARG A 218 -3.48 22.53 -7.62
N ALA A 219 -3.91 22.12 -8.81
CA ALA A 219 -4.82 21.00 -8.99
C ALA A 219 -4.18 19.66 -8.62
N MET A 220 -2.90 19.44 -8.99
CA MET A 220 -2.14 18.27 -8.58
C MET A 220 -2.00 18.20 -7.06
N LYS A 221 -1.67 19.31 -6.38
CA LYS A 221 -1.62 19.35 -4.90
C LYS A 221 -2.97 18.95 -4.28
N THR A 222 -4.08 19.44 -4.84
CA THR A 222 -5.42 19.04 -4.42
C THR A 222 -5.68 17.55 -4.63
N ALA A 223 -5.23 16.97 -5.74
CA ALA A 223 -5.37 15.54 -6.01
C ALA A 223 -4.53 14.68 -5.07
N LEU A 224 -3.31 15.10 -4.73
CA LEU A 224 -2.42 14.43 -3.77
C LEU A 224 -2.96 14.49 -2.33
N LEU A 225 -3.65 15.57 -1.97
CA LEU A 225 -4.31 15.68 -0.65
C LEU A 225 -5.63 14.92 -0.54
N SER A 226 -6.12 14.32 -1.65
CA SER A 226 -7.34 13.52 -1.63
C SER A 226 -7.14 12.23 -0.84
N PRO A 227 -8.17 11.74 -0.11
CA PRO A 227 -8.16 10.38 0.46
C PRO A 227 -7.84 9.31 -0.58
N ALA A 228 -8.25 9.50 -1.83
CA ALA A 228 -7.97 8.57 -2.92
C ALA A 228 -6.47 8.44 -3.25
N PHE A 229 -5.66 9.46 -2.93
CA PHE A 229 -4.19 9.41 -3.04
C PHE A 229 -3.54 8.86 -1.76
N ILE A 230 -4.00 9.30 -0.59
CA ILE A 230 -3.42 8.94 0.71
C ILE A 230 -3.66 7.45 1.04
N TYR A 231 -4.84 6.95 0.71
CA TYR A 231 -5.27 5.60 0.98
C TYR A 231 -5.25 4.72 -0.26
N ARG A 232 -5.01 3.43 -0.02
CA ARG A 232 -5.23 2.38 -1.02
C ARG A 232 -6.71 2.04 -1.05
N MET A 233 -7.45 2.81 -1.86
CA MET A 233 -8.88 2.61 -2.05
C MET A 233 -9.13 1.32 -2.83
N GLU A 234 -9.92 0.43 -2.26
CA GLU A 234 -10.40 -0.80 -2.89
C GLU A 234 -11.88 -0.99 -2.54
N THR A 235 -12.60 -1.71 -3.38
CA THR A 235 -14.01 -2.02 -3.20
C THR A 235 -14.12 -3.16 -2.18
N ILE A 236 -14.53 -2.82 -0.96
CA ILE A 236 -14.72 -3.80 0.10
C ILE A 236 -16.11 -4.44 -0.06
N LYS A 237 -16.15 -5.75 -0.26
CA LYS A 237 -17.39 -6.53 -0.17
C LYS A 237 -17.46 -7.16 1.21
N ASP A 238 -18.57 -6.94 1.92
CA ASP A 238 -18.82 -7.51 3.25
C ASP A 238 -19.22 -8.99 3.14
N GLN A 239 -18.24 -9.82 2.80
CA GLN A 239 -18.40 -11.26 2.64
C GLN A 239 -17.17 -12.00 3.18
N ASP A 240 -17.41 -13.12 3.87
CA ASP A 240 -16.37 -13.98 4.44
C ASP A 240 -15.74 -14.93 3.41
N THR A 241 -16.16 -14.90 2.15
CA THR A 241 -15.63 -15.74 1.07
C THR A 241 -14.83 -14.93 0.06
N PRO A 242 -13.83 -15.53 -0.62
CA PRO A 242 -13.08 -14.86 -1.68
C PRO A 242 -14.00 -14.33 -2.78
N TYR A 243 -13.66 -13.17 -3.34
CA TYR A 243 -14.34 -12.58 -4.48
C TYR A 243 -13.37 -12.08 -5.52
N ASN A 244 -13.86 -12.01 -6.75
CA ASN A 244 -13.14 -11.35 -7.84
C ASN A 244 -13.03 -9.86 -7.56
N ILE A 245 -11.79 -9.39 -7.60
CA ILE A 245 -11.42 -7.97 -7.58
C ILE A 245 -11.28 -7.45 -9.02
N SER A 246 -11.33 -6.13 -9.18
CA SER A 246 -11.11 -5.48 -10.48
C SER A 246 -9.65 -5.61 -10.93
N ALA A 247 -9.42 -5.44 -12.24
CA ALA A 247 -8.07 -5.42 -12.80
C ALA A 247 -7.18 -4.31 -12.19
N TYR A 248 -7.78 -3.17 -11.81
CA TYR A 248 -7.07 -2.06 -11.16
C TYR A 248 -6.64 -2.43 -9.74
N GLU A 249 -7.52 -3.05 -8.96
CA GLU A 249 -7.19 -3.51 -7.61
C GLU A 249 -6.11 -4.58 -7.65
N LEU A 250 -6.18 -5.54 -8.58
CA LEU A 250 -5.15 -6.55 -8.77
C LEU A 250 -3.79 -5.92 -9.11
N ALA A 251 -3.75 -5.01 -10.10
CA ALA A 251 -2.54 -4.31 -10.49
C ALA A 251 -1.94 -3.51 -9.33
N SER A 252 -2.79 -2.81 -8.58
CA SER A 252 -2.37 -2.03 -7.41
C SER A 252 -1.82 -2.95 -6.30
N ARG A 253 -2.50 -4.06 -5.99
CA ARG A 253 -2.01 -5.07 -5.03
C ARG A 253 -0.64 -5.62 -5.41
N LEU A 254 -0.46 -6.03 -6.66
CA LEU A 254 0.81 -6.55 -7.16
C LEU A 254 1.91 -5.49 -7.18
N SER A 255 1.62 -4.27 -7.64
CA SER A 255 2.65 -3.23 -7.75
C SER A 255 3.20 -2.82 -6.38
N TYR A 256 2.33 -2.63 -5.38
CA TYR A 256 2.82 -2.32 -4.03
C TYR A 256 3.49 -3.51 -3.35
N PHE A 257 3.14 -4.75 -3.73
CA PHE A 257 3.82 -5.93 -3.21
C PHE A 257 5.24 -6.09 -3.80
N LEU A 258 5.40 -5.87 -5.11
CA LEU A 258 6.66 -6.11 -5.82
C LEU A 258 7.60 -4.89 -5.82
N TRP A 259 7.03 -3.69 -5.99
CA TRP A 259 7.77 -2.46 -6.25
C TRP A 259 7.56 -1.40 -5.16
N ALA A 260 6.62 -1.63 -4.24
CA ALA A 260 6.20 -0.65 -3.24
C ALA A 260 5.79 0.70 -3.86
N SER A 261 5.16 0.67 -5.03
CA SER A 261 4.72 1.87 -5.76
C SER A 261 3.42 1.61 -6.54
N MET A 262 2.89 2.65 -7.17
CA MET A 262 1.68 2.55 -8.00
C MET A 262 1.92 1.73 -9.28
N PRO A 263 0.89 1.12 -9.88
CA PRO A 263 1.02 0.47 -11.19
C PRO A 263 1.14 1.52 -12.32
N ASP A 264 1.63 1.08 -13.48
CA ASP A 264 1.80 1.92 -14.68
C ASP A 264 0.48 2.50 -15.24
#